data_AF-A0A7N2MNP3-F1
#
_entry.id   AF-A0A7N2MNP3-F1
#
_cell.length_a   1.000
_cell.length_b   1.000
_cell.length_c   1.000
_cell.angle_alpha   90.00
_cell.angle_beta   90.00
_cell.angle_gamma   90.00
#
_symmetry.space_group_name_H-M   'P 1'
#
loop_
_entity.id
_entity.type
_entity.pdbx_description
1 polymer ?
#
loop_
_entity_poly.entity_id
_entity_poly.type
_entity_poly.pdbx_seq_one_letter_code
_entity_poly.pdbx_strand_id
1 'polypeptide(L)'
;MKSRQFIWKKKIERDVSLGVNIVADMKSRSIERKAELEKLRKRRALEKAFKVLRDERARELAQARACAHLCDEEEADPEPEKEEENRAMALAVVKEQQRRLQEALASKTAPSSEDSFAINELNLDSQVPSFILEDKDSESNNGESETCIIRFHAGPPYQDIAFQIVNKDWEYSHKNGFKCTFDGGILRLYFNFKCCPYRR
;
A
#
# COMPACT_ATOMS: atom_id res chain seq x y z
N MET A 1 -11.30 24.06 -9.14
CA MET A 1 -10.86 25.45 -8.81
C MET A 1 -9.39 25.44 -8.34
N LYS A 2 -8.52 26.34 -8.85
CA LYS A 2 -7.11 26.42 -8.43
C LYS A 2 -6.99 27.27 -7.16
N SER A 3 -6.61 26.67 -6.03
CA SER A 3 -6.37 27.40 -4.78
C SER A 3 -5.16 28.33 -4.95
N ARG A 4 -5.37 29.64 -4.78
CA ARG A 4 -4.29 30.63 -4.80
C ARG A 4 -3.61 30.60 -3.43
N GLN A 5 -2.42 30.01 -3.38
CA GLN A 5 -1.59 30.01 -2.18
C GLN A 5 -1.26 31.46 -1.77
N PHE A 6 -1.47 31.78 -0.50
CA PHE A 6 -1.20 33.09 0.06
C PHE A 6 0.31 33.31 0.18
N ILE A 7 0.84 34.30 -0.54
CA ILE A 7 2.26 34.63 -0.58
C ILE A 7 2.51 35.88 0.26
N TRP A 8 3.35 35.78 1.28
CA TRP A 8 3.72 36.89 2.17
C TRP A 8 4.79 37.80 1.55
N LYS A 9 4.39 38.58 0.53
CA LYS A 9 5.29 39.41 -0.31
C LYS A 9 6.21 40.34 0.50
N LYS A 10 5.69 41.05 1.52
CA LYS A 10 6.49 41.92 2.40
C LYS A 10 7.54 41.19 3.25
N LYS A 11 7.32 39.91 3.55
CA LYS A 11 8.32 39.09 4.25
C LYS A 11 9.42 38.67 3.30
N ILE A 12 9.06 38.25 2.09
CA ILE A 12 10.01 37.85 1.05
C ILE A 12 10.92 39.03 0.68
N GLU A 13 10.36 40.24 0.50
CA GLU A 13 11.17 41.46 0.25
C GLU A 13 12.14 41.76 1.38
N ARG A 14 11.70 41.64 2.64
CA ARG A 14 12.56 41.85 3.82
C ARG A 14 13.68 40.81 3.90
N ASP A 15 13.35 39.54 3.68
CA ASP A 15 14.30 38.43 3.74
C ASP A 15 15.32 38.50 2.59
N VAL A 16 14.91 38.97 1.41
CA VAL A 16 15.78 39.25 0.26
C VAL A 16 16.72 40.43 0.54
N SER A 17 16.22 41.52 1.12
CA SER A 17 17.06 42.69 1.49
C SER A 17 18.06 42.40 2.60
N LEU A 18 17.77 41.43 3.48
CA LEU A 18 18.68 40.96 4.52
C LEU A 18 19.65 39.87 4.04
N GLY A 19 19.61 39.50 2.75
CA GLY A 19 20.49 38.47 2.18
C GLY A 19 20.20 37.05 2.68
N VAL A 20 19.01 36.80 3.21
CA VAL A 20 18.62 35.49 3.76
C VAL A 20 18.40 34.51 2.61
N ASN A 21 19.28 33.51 2.49
CA ASN A 21 19.17 32.46 1.48
C ASN A 21 18.15 31.40 1.92
N ILE A 22 16.86 31.73 1.77
CA ILE A 22 15.70 30.88 2.14
C ILE A 22 15.79 29.51 1.48
N VAL A 23 16.26 29.44 0.23
CA VAL A 23 16.38 28.19 -0.53
C VAL A 23 17.45 27.28 0.07
N ALA A 24 18.57 27.84 0.54
CA ALA A 24 19.61 27.08 1.22
C ALA A 24 19.13 26.55 2.58
N ASP A 25 18.48 27.37 3.41
CA ASP A 25 17.92 26.94 4.70
C ASP A 25 16.85 25.85 4.52
N MET A 26 15.95 26.00 3.55
CA MET A 26 14.96 24.96 3.20
C MET A 26 15.61 23.66 2.72
N LYS A 27 16.69 23.75 1.93
CA LYS A 27 17.45 22.57 1.47
C LYS A 27 18.16 21.90 2.63
N SER A 28 18.83 22.65 3.51
CA SER A 28 19.47 22.12 4.72
C SER A 28 18.48 21.38 5.62
N ARG A 29 17.30 21.98 5.89
CA ARG A 29 16.21 21.34 6.64
C ARG A 29 15.60 20.13 5.93
N SER A 30 15.67 20.06 4.59
CA SER A 30 15.21 18.90 3.82
C SER A 30 16.22 17.75 3.89
N ILE A 31 17.51 18.06 3.82
CA ILE A 31 18.60 17.09 3.97
C ILE A 31 18.59 16.50 5.39
N GLU A 32 18.41 17.33 6.41
CA GLU A 32 18.31 16.90 7.80
C GLU A 32 17.13 15.94 8.03
N ARG A 33 15.93 16.30 7.54
CA ARG A 33 14.74 15.41 7.59
C ARG A 33 14.95 14.09 6.84
N LYS A 34 15.65 14.12 5.69
CA LYS A 34 15.99 12.90 4.93
C LYS A 34 16.98 12.03 5.71
N ALA A 35 17.98 12.62 6.36
CA ALA A 35 18.94 11.92 7.19
C ALA A 35 18.28 11.30 8.44
N GLU A 36 17.31 11.98 9.07
CA GLU A 36 16.52 11.39 10.16
C GLU A 36 15.69 10.19 9.70
N LEU A 37 15.02 10.29 8.53
CA LEU A 37 14.29 9.16 7.95
C LEU A 37 15.21 7.97 7.64
N GLU A 38 16.42 8.23 7.16
CA GLU A 38 17.42 7.20 6.91
C GLU A 38 17.87 6.52 8.20
N LYS A 39 18.12 7.29 9.27
CA LYS A 39 18.42 6.75 10.61
C LYS A 39 17.29 5.86 11.13
N LEU A 40 16.03 6.28 10.97
CA LEU A 40 14.87 5.48 11.36
C LEU A 40 14.75 4.19 10.55
N ARG A 41 15.01 4.24 9.24
CA ARG A 41 15.01 3.06 8.36
C ARG A 41 16.11 2.06 8.78
N LYS A 42 17.33 2.53 9.04
CA LYS A 42 18.45 1.70 9.54
C LYS A 42 18.11 1.06 10.89
N ARG A 43 17.56 1.82 11.83
CA ARG A 43 17.12 1.31 13.14
C ARG A 43 16.06 0.20 13.00
N ARG A 44 15.04 0.42 12.16
CA ARG A 44 14.01 -0.60 11.88
C ARG A 44 14.57 -1.83 11.18
N ALA A 45 15.51 -1.66 10.26
CA ALA A 45 16.17 -2.76 9.57
C ALA A 45 17.01 -3.60 10.55
N LEU A 46 17.76 -2.95 11.44
CA LEU A 46 18.51 -3.62 12.50
C LEU A 46 17.60 -4.35 13.48
N GLU A 47 16.49 -3.75 13.88
CA GLU A 47 15.52 -4.38 14.78
C GLU A 47 14.84 -5.58 14.13
N LYS A 48 14.50 -5.50 12.83
CA LYS A 48 14.00 -6.64 12.06
C LYS A 48 15.05 -7.75 11.96
N ALA A 49 16.30 -7.43 11.63
CA ALA A 49 17.38 -8.42 11.52
C ALA A 49 17.67 -9.09 12.88
N PHE A 50 17.70 -8.32 13.96
CA PHE A 50 17.90 -8.85 15.30
C PHE A 50 16.76 -9.74 15.76
N LYS A 51 15.51 -9.40 15.40
CA LYS A 51 14.35 -10.26 15.62
C LYS A 51 14.47 -11.58 14.84
N VAL A 52 14.86 -11.52 13.57
CA VAL A 52 15.07 -12.72 12.74
C VAL A 52 16.10 -13.65 13.38
N LEU A 53 17.25 -13.12 13.82
CA LEU A 53 18.29 -13.91 14.51
C LEU A 53 17.80 -14.53 15.82
N ARG A 54 16.99 -13.79 16.60
CA ARG A 54 16.39 -14.32 17.83
C ARG A 54 15.40 -15.45 17.53
N ASP A 55 14.57 -15.27 16.51
CA ASP A 55 13.58 -16.26 16.08
C ASP A 55 14.29 -17.51 15.49
N GLU A 56 15.37 -17.33 14.74
CA GLU A 56 16.22 -18.40 14.21
C GLU A 56 16.84 -19.24 15.33
N ARG A 57 17.49 -18.60 16.31
CA ARG A 57 18.03 -19.31 17.48
C ARG A 57 16.95 -20.01 18.32
N ALA A 58 15.74 -19.47 18.38
CA ALA A 58 14.60 -20.12 19.04
C ALA A 58 14.11 -21.35 18.25
N ARG A 59 14.13 -21.31 16.91
CA ARG A 59 13.84 -22.46 16.05
C ARG A 59 14.89 -23.55 16.20
N GLU A 60 16.17 -23.20 16.22
CA GLU A 60 17.27 -24.15 16.46
C GLU A 60 17.12 -24.84 17.82
N LEU A 61 16.79 -24.08 18.88
CA LEU A 61 16.55 -24.67 20.20
C LEU A 61 15.29 -25.55 20.21
N ALA A 62 14.23 -25.17 19.49
CA ALA A 62 13.03 -25.98 19.36
C ALA A 62 13.30 -27.28 18.59
N GLN A 63 14.10 -27.22 17.52
CA GLN A 63 14.58 -28.40 16.79
C GLN A 63 15.46 -29.27 17.68
N ALA A 64 16.44 -28.71 18.40
CA ALA A 64 17.28 -29.47 19.32
C ALA A 64 16.45 -30.13 20.44
N ARG A 65 15.42 -29.45 20.96
CA ARG A 65 14.47 -30.04 21.92
C ARG A 65 13.60 -31.14 21.30
N ALA A 66 13.16 -30.96 20.06
CA ALA A 66 12.41 -31.98 19.33
C ALA A 66 13.28 -33.19 19.02
N CYS A 67 14.54 -33.00 18.59
CA CYS A 67 15.51 -34.09 18.42
C CYS A 67 15.83 -34.77 19.75
N ALA A 68 15.98 -34.02 20.85
CA ALA A 68 16.16 -34.63 22.16
C ALA A 68 14.93 -35.45 22.60
N HIS A 69 13.72 -34.98 22.29
CA HIS A 69 12.47 -35.72 22.51
C HIS A 69 12.35 -36.95 21.60
N LEU A 70 12.94 -36.90 20.40
CA LEU A 70 13.01 -38.04 19.49
C LEU A 70 14.11 -39.03 19.92
N CYS A 71 15.21 -38.59 20.54
CA CYS A 71 16.24 -39.49 21.10
C CYS A 71 15.74 -40.38 22.26
N ASP A 72 14.61 -40.01 22.90
CA ASP A 72 13.93 -40.89 23.86
C ASP A 72 12.96 -41.90 23.17
N GLU A 73 12.60 -41.70 21.89
CA GLU A 73 11.72 -42.59 21.10
C GLU A 73 12.44 -43.35 19.97
N GLU A 74 13.69 -43.00 19.66
CA GLU A 74 14.49 -43.55 18.55
C GLU A 74 15.45 -44.64 19.06
N GLU A 75 14.93 -45.64 19.78
CA GLU A 75 15.50 -47.00 19.82
C GLU A 75 14.76 -47.92 18.81
N ALA A 76 14.43 -47.40 17.63
CA ALA A 76 13.84 -48.16 16.54
C ALA A 76 14.61 -47.87 15.23
N ASP A 77 15.65 -48.68 15.00
CA ASP A 77 16.60 -48.61 13.88
C ASP A 77 15.90 -48.60 12.50
N PRO A 78 15.91 -47.49 11.74
CA PRO A 78 15.38 -47.46 10.38
C PRO A 78 16.48 -47.85 9.37
N GLU A 79 16.33 -49.03 8.76
CA GLU A 79 17.22 -49.56 7.73
C GLU A 79 17.59 -48.51 6.64
N PRO A 80 18.89 -48.22 6.43
CA PRO A 80 19.38 -47.08 5.63
C PRO A 80 19.09 -47.18 4.12
N GLU A 81 18.80 -48.38 3.61
CA GLU A 81 18.54 -48.64 2.19
C GLU A 81 17.18 -48.04 1.74
N LYS A 82 16.16 -48.13 2.59
CA LYS A 82 14.80 -47.66 2.26
C LYS A 82 14.70 -46.13 2.21
N GLU A 83 15.53 -45.42 2.97
CA GLU A 83 15.60 -43.96 2.90
C GLU A 83 16.28 -43.47 1.62
N GLU A 84 17.32 -44.16 1.16
CA GLU A 84 18.00 -43.84 -0.09
C GLU A 84 17.07 -44.05 -1.29
N GLU A 85 16.29 -45.14 -1.29
CA GLU A 85 15.24 -45.38 -2.29
C GLU A 85 14.16 -44.29 -2.30
N ASN A 86 13.67 -43.89 -1.12
CA ASN A 86 12.66 -42.82 -1.01
C ASN A 86 13.20 -41.45 -1.47
N ARG A 87 14.47 -41.14 -1.19
CA ARG A 87 15.15 -39.93 -1.69
C ARG A 87 15.35 -39.99 -3.21
N ALA A 88 15.74 -41.16 -3.74
CA ALA A 88 15.89 -41.37 -5.18
C ALA A 88 14.54 -41.22 -5.92
N MET A 89 13.47 -41.77 -5.36
CA MET A 89 12.11 -41.64 -5.91
C MET A 89 11.64 -40.18 -5.90
N ALA A 90 11.87 -39.45 -4.80
CA ALA A 90 11.54 -38.03 -4.70
C ALA A 90 12.29 -37.17 -5.73
N LEU A 91 13.61 -37.42 -5.92
CA LEU A 91 14.41 -36.71 -6.93
C LEU A 91 13.97 -37.04 -8.37
N ALA A 92 13.53 -38.26 -8.64
CA ALA A 92 13.00 -38.65 -9.95
C ALA A 92 11.70 -37.91 -10.28
N VAL A 93 10.79 -37.77 -9.30
CA VAL A 93 9.54 -37.00 -9.47
C VAL A 93 9.83 -35.52 -9.73
N VAL A 94 10.77 -34.92 -9.00
CA VAL A 94 11.16 -33.51 -9.19
C VAL A 94 11.80 -33.29 -10.56
N LYS A 95 12.68 -34.20 -11.00
CA LYS A 95 13.30 -34.13 -12.33
C LYS A 95 12.28 -34.26 -13.45
N GLU A 96 11.31 -35.16 -13.33
CA GLU A 96 10.23 -35.32 -14.32
C GLU A 96 9.33 -34.08 -14.38
N GLN A 97 8.99 -33.47 -13.23
CA GLN A 97 8.27 -32.20 -13.19
C GLN A 97 9.04 -31.08 -13.89
N GLN A 98 10.35 -30.97 -13.66
CA GLN A 98 11.20 -30.00 -14.35
C GLN A 98 11.28 -30.26 -15.86
N ARG A 99 11.37 -31.53 -16.29
CA ARG A 99 11.36 -31.91 -17.71
C ARG A 99 10.06 -31.48 -18.39
N ARG A 100 8.91 -31.73 -17.75
CA ARG A 100 7.58 -31.31 -18.25
C ARG A 100 7.47 -29.79 -18.37
N LEU A 101 8.02 -29.04 -17.40
CA LEU A 101 8.06 -27.58 -17.50
C LEU A 101 8.96 -27.11 -18.65
N GLN A 102 10.12 -27.72 -18.84
CA GLN A 102 11.02 -27.40 -19.96
C GLN A 102 10.40 -27.75 -21.31
N GLU A 103 9.70 -28.88 -21.41
CA GLU A 103 8.98 -29.32 -22.61
C GLU A 103 7.78 -28.42 -22.92
N ALA A 104 7.04 -27.97 -21.89
CA ALA A 104 5.98 -26.97 -22.01
C ALA A 104 6.51 -25.59 -22.46
N LEU A 105 7.71 -25.22 -22.01
CA LEU A 105 8.37 -23.99 -22.45
C LEU A 105 8.90 -24.12 -23.89
N ALA A 106 9.42 -25.29 -24.29
CA ALA A 106 9.95 -25.53 -25.63
C ALA A 106 8.86 -25.77 -26.69
N SER A 107 7.68 -26.25 -26.30
CA SER A 107 6.52 -26.45 -27.18
C SER A 107 5.65 -25.20 -27.35
N LYS A 108 6.01 -24.09 -26.70
CA LYS A 108 5.32 -22.80 -26.88
C LYS A 108 5.71 -22.22 -28.24
N THR A 109 5.00 -22.64 -29.28
CA THR A 109 4.95 -21.95 -30.57
C THR A 109 4.65 -20.48 -30.31
N ALA A 110 5.45 -19.59 -30.90
CA ALA A 110 5.34 -18.15 -30.71
C ALA A 110 3.88 -17.70 -30.91
N PRO A 111 3.29 -16.94 -29.97
CA PRO A 111 1.96 -16.40 -30.16
C PRO A 111 1.98 -15.51 -31.40
N SER A 112 1.20 -15.90 -32.42
CA SER A 112 0.92 -15.06 -33.57
C SER A 112 0.31 -13.74 -33.07
N SER A 113 0.67 -12.64 -33.73
CA SER A 113 0.60 -11.26 -33.23
C SER A 113 -0.80 -10.71 -32.92
N GLU A 114 -1.86 -11.52 -32.92
CA GLU A 114 -3.24 -11.03 -32.76
C GLU A 114 -3.77 -11.06 -31.32
N ASP A 115 -3.12 -11.78 -30.41
CA ASP A 115 -3.63 -11.92 -29.02
C ASP A 115 -2.96 -10.98 -28.00
N SER A 116 -2.29 -9.94 -28.47
CA SER A 116 -1.58 -8.95 -27.62
C SER A 116 -2.50 -7.94 -26.93
N PHE A 117 -3.80 -7.98 -27.22
CA PHE A 117 -4.75 -6.96 -26.76
C PHE A 117 -5.60 -7.36 -25.55
N ALA A 118 -5.49 -8.59 -25.04
CA ALA A 118 -6.41 -9.13 -24.03
C ALA A 118 -5.79 -9.43 -22.65
N ILE A 119 -4.62 -8.86 -22.32
CA ILE A 119 -3.97 -9.09 -21.00
C ILE A 119 -4.11 -7.87 -20.05
N ASN A 120 -4.68 -6.75 -20.51
CA ASN A 120 -4.99 -5.62 -19.63
C ASN A 120 -6.34 -5.72 -18.90
N GLU A 121 -7.14 -6.76 -19.17
CA GLU A 121 -8.55 -6.87 -18.73
C GLU A 121 -8.78 -7.75 -17.49
N LEU A 122 -7.72 -8.30 -16.86
CA LEU A 122 -7.84 -9.14 -15.66
C LEU A 122 -7.11 -8.57 -14.43
N ASN A 123 -6.93 -7.25 -14.37
CA ASN A 123 -6.53 -6.56 -13.14
C ASN A 123 -7.75 -5.89 -12.47
N LEU A 124 -8.84 -6.63 -12.30
CA LEU A 124 -10.10 -6.15 -11.71
C LEU A 124 -10.15 -6.28 -10.18
N ASP A 125 -9.14 -6.87 -9.54
CA ASP A 125 -9.15 -7.15 -8.09
C ASP A 125 -8.49 -6.08 -7.23
N SER A 126 -8.04 -4.96 -7.82
CA SER A 126 -7.31 -3.91 -7.10
C SER A 126 -7.72 -2.49 -7.50
N GLN A 127 -8.98 -2.28 -7.86
CA GLN A 127 -9.55 -0.93 -7.90
C GLN A 127 -10.28 -0.66 -6.59
N VAL A 128 -9.55 -0.05 -5.65
CA VAL A 128 -10.17 0.55 -4.46
C VAL A 128 -11.07 1.69 -4.94
N PRO A 129 -12.38 1.67 -4.63
CA PRO A 129 -13.27 2.73 -5.05
C PRO A 129 -12.79 4.10 -4.56
N SER A 130 -12.69 5.05 -5.48
CA SER A 130 -12.27 6.42 -5.20
C SER A 130 -13.48 7.35 -5.20
N PHE A 131 -13.38 8.51 -4.56
CA PHE A 131 -14.44 9.53 -4.60
C PHE A 131 -13.88 10.90 -4.97
N ILE A 132 -14.71 11.71 -5.64
CA ILE A 132 -14.39 13.06 -6.08
C ILE A 132 -15.54 13.99 -5.66
N LEU A 133 -15.21 15.20 -5.24
CA LEU A 133 -16.17 16.27 -4.98
C LEU A 133 -16.21 17.20 -6.19
N GLU A 134 -17.37 17.29 -6.82
CA GLU A 134 -17.64 18.17 -7.94
C GLU A 134 -18.60 19.28 -7.52
N ASP A 135 -18.33 20.50 -7.98
CA ASP A 135 -19.28 21.59 -7.85
C ASP A 135 -20.43 21.35 -8.84
N LYS A 136 -21.67 21.52 -8.41
CA LYS A 136 -22.81 21.47 -9.33
C LYS A 136 -22.71 22.68 -10.24
N ASP A 137 -22.49 22.45 -11.54
CA ASP A 137 -22.25 23.50 -12.54
C ASP A 137 -23.33 24.59 -12.48
N SER A 138 -22.83 25.82 -12.47
CA SER A 138 -23.55 27.07 -12.30
C SER A 138 -24.36 27.43 -13.55
N GLU A 139 -25.67 27.24 -13.47
CA GLU A 139 -26.64 27.95 -14.34
C GLU A 139 -27.58 28.85 -13.53
N SER A 140 -27.21 29.19 -12.30
CA SER A 140 -27.94 30.14 -11.46
C SER A 140 -27.00 31.28 -11.05
N ASN A 141 -27.36 32.49 -11.49
CA ASN A 141 -26.60 33.75 -11.38
C ASN A 141 -26.48 34.30 -9.94
N ASN A 142 -26.23 33.47 -8.94
CA ASN A 142 -26.00 33.97 -7.58
C ASN A 142 -24.98 33.10 -6.85
N GLY A 143 -24.00 33.76 -6.25
CA GLY A 143 -22.79 33.16 -5.69
C GLY A 143 -23.08 32.05 -4.68
N GLU A 144 -22.25 31.01 -4.75
CA GLU A 144 -22.21 29.79 -3.94
C GLU A 144 -23.29 28.75 -4.27
N SER A 145 -22.88 27.70 -5.00
CA SER A 145 -23.69 26.48 -5.16
C SER A 145 -23.94 25.89 -3.77
N GLU A 146 -25.16 26.05 -3.25
CA GLU A 146 -25.59 25.56 -1.92
C GLU A 146 -25.36 24.05 -1.76
N THR A 147 -25.27 23.33 -2.88
CA THR A 147 -25.04 21.89 -2.93
C THR A 147 -23.88 21.52 -3.83
N CYS A 148 -23.08 20.54 -3.42
CA CYS A 148 -22.05 19.90 -4.23
C CYS A 148 -22.39 18.41 -4.48
N ILE A 149 -21.70 17.79 -5.42
CA ILE A 149 -21.92 16.40 -5.81
C ILE A 149 -20.70 15.58 -5.36
N ILE A 150 -20.93 14.53 -4.58
CA ILE A 150 -19.91 13.50 -4.30
C ILE A 150 -20.10 12.40 -5.33
N ARG A 151 -19.09 12.12 -6.16
CA ARG A 151 -19.09 11.02 -7.12
C ARG A 151 -18.14 9.92 -6.64
N PHE A 152 -18.62 8.68 -6.64
CA PHE A 152 -17.85 7.49 -6.32
C PHE A 152 -17.55 6.72 -7.60
N HIS A 153 -16.28 6.40 -7.79
CA HIS A 153 -15.74 5.62 -8.90
C HIS A 153 -15.25 4.28 -8.39
N ALA A 154 -15.96 3.21 -8.72
CA ALA A 154 -15.60 1.84 -8.32
C ALA A 154 -14.84 1.08 -9.41
N GLY A 155 -15.00 1.47 -10.69
CA GLY A 155 -14.49 0.72 -11.84
C GLY A 155 -15.35 -0.51 -12.17
N PRO A 156 -15.18 -1.12 -13.37
CA PRO A 156 -15.92 -2.32 -13.76
C PRO A 156 -15.75 -3.43 -12.70
N PRO A 157 -16.80 -4.19 -12.32
CA PRO A 157 -18.16 -4.30 -12.87
C PRO A 157 -19.17 -3.24 -12.38
N TYR A 158 -18.73 -2.29 -11.55
CA TYR A 158 -19.62 -1.33 -10.90
C TYR A 158 -19.68 0.00 -11.66
N GLN A 159 -20.87 0.61 -11.69
CA GLN A 159 -21.07 1.94 -12.27
C GLN A 159 -20.83 3.04 -11.23
N ASP A 160 -20.37 4.20 -11.70
CA ASP A 160 -20.18 5.36 -10.86
C ASP A 160 -21.51 5.88 -10.30
N ILE A 161 -21.53 6.15 -8.99
CA ILE A 161 -22.70 6.67 -8.27
C ILE A 161 -22.40 8.06 -7.74
N ALA A 162 -23.40 8.94 -7.71
CA ALA A 162 -23.22 10.30 -7.23
C ALA A 162 -24.34 10.75 -6.31
N PHE A 163 -24.00 11.55 -5.30
CA PHE A 163 -24.93 12.08 -4.31
C PHE A 163 -24.83 13.60 -4.25
N GLN A 164 -25.98 14.27 -4.24
CA GLN A 164 -26.06 15.71 -3.99
C GLN A 164 -26.07 15.94 -2.46
N ILE A 165 -25.12 16.73 -1.97
CA ILE A 165 -24.96 17.08 -0.57
C ILE A 165 -24.83 18.59 -0.40
N VAL A 166 -24.92 19.08 0.84
CA VAL A 166 -24.70 20.50 1.14
C VAL A 166 -23.22 20.86 0.97
N ASN A 167 -22.95 21.97 0.30
CA ASN A 167 -21.60 22.48 0.10
C ASN A 167 -21.08 23.21 1.35
N LYS A 168 -20.64 22.44 2.34
CA LYS A 168 -20.01 22.93 3.58
C LYS A 168 -18.66 22.26 3.76
N ASP A 169 -17.75 22.94 4.46
CA ASP A 169 -16.45 22.38 4.81
C ASP A 169 -16.58 21.10 5.63
N TRP A 170 -15.85 20.06 5.23
CA TRP A 170 -15.78 18.80 5.96
C TRP A 170 -14.72 18.83 7.05
N GLU A 171 -14.99 18.14 8.16
CA GLU A 171 -14.07 17.99 9.26
C GLU A 171 -13.18 16.75 9.08
N TYR A 172 -11.98 16.92 8.51
CA TYR A 172 -11.00 15.84 8.31
C TYR A 172 -10.27 15.37 9.58
N SER A 173 -10.74 15.76 10.77
CA SER A 173 -10.12 15.34 12.02
C SER A 173 -10.40 13.86 12.28
N HIS A 174 -9.35 13.06 12.49
CA HIS A 174 -9.48 11.65 12.87
C HIS A 174 -10.24 11.44 14.17
N LYS A 175 -10.30 12.46 15.05
CA LYS A 175 -11.05 12.42 16.31
C LYS A 175 -12.55 12.67 16.11
N ASN A 176 -12.91 13.49 15.12
CA ASN A 176 -14.30 13.94 14.92
C ASN A 176 -15.03 13.14 13.84
N GLY A 177 -14.50 11.96 13.49
CA GLY A 177 -15.27 10.95 12.78
C GLY A 177 -15.09 10.90 11.27
N PHE A 178 -14.19 11.68 10.65
CA PHE A 178 -13.87 11.46 9.24
C PHE A 178 -13.14 10.13 9.06
N LYS A 179 -13.76 9.21 8.33
CA LYS A 179 -13.24 7.85 8.10
C LYS A 179 -13.66 7.39 6.72
N CYS A 180 -12.69 6.92 5.94
CA CYS A 180 -12.93 6.29 4.64
C CYS A 180 -12.28 4.90 4.69
N THR A 181 -13.09 3.85 4.74
CA THR A 181 -12.61 2.46 4.80
C THR A 181 -13.27 1.62 3.72
N PHE A 182 -12.47 0.80 3.05
CA PHE A 182 -12.94 -0.17 2.06
C PHE A 182 -12.54 -1.55 2.55
N ASP A 183 -13.53 -2.33 2.98
CA ASP A 183 -13.32 -3.66 3.54
C ASP A 183 -14.52 -4.56 3.22
N GLY A 184 -14.24 -5.79 2.79
CA GLY A 184 -15.27 -6.76 2.40
C GLY A 184 -16.16 -6.32 1.24
N GLY A 185 -15.64 -5.52 0.30
CA GLY A 185 -16.43 -4.97 -0.82
C GLY A 185 -17.36 -3.81 -0.45
N ILE A 186 -17.30 -3.33 0.80
CA ILE A 186 -18.14 -2.23 1.28
C ILE A 186 -17.26 -0.99 1.51
N LEU A 187 -17.51 0.06 0.73
CA LEU A 187 -16.95 1.38 0.97
C LEU A 187 -17.78 2.12 2.01
N ARG A 188 -17.14 2.52 3.11
CA ARG A 188 -17.75 3.33 4.17
C ARG A 188 -17.08 4.70 4.19
N LEU A 189 -17.86 5.74 3.89
CA LEU A 189 -17.44 7.14 4.01
C LEU A 189 -18.23 7.81 5.12
N TYR A 190 -17.55 8.12 6.22
CA TYR A 190 -18.07 8.93 7.32
C TYR A 190 -17.44 10.32 7.23
N PHE A 191 -18.27 11.35 7.25
CA PHE A 191 -17.83 12.73 7.33
C PHE A 191 -18.83 13.53 8.17
N ASN A 192 -18.31 14.55 8.85
CA ASN A 192 -19.09 15.56 9.55
C ASN A 192 -18.77 16.93 8.94
N PHE A 193 -19.73 17.84 8.97
CA PHE A 193 -19.49 19.23 8.60
C PHE A 193 -18.76 19.95 9.73
N LYS A 194 -17.79 20.80 9.39
CA LYS A 194 -17.16 21.68 10.37
C LYS A 194 -18.21 22.60 10.97
N CYS A 195 -18.34 22.53 12.29
CA CYS A 195 -19.09 23.53 13.03
C CYS A 195 -18.18 24.74 13.25
N CYS A 196 -18.53 25.88 12.66
CA CYS A 196 -17.87 27.15 12.99
C CYS A 196 -18.49 27.67 14.29
N PRO A 197 -17.76 27.66 15.42
CA PRO A 197 -18.29 28.22 16.65
C PRO A 197 -18.55 29.71 16.44
N TYR A 198 -19.75 30.17 16.79
CA TYR A 198 -20.07 31.58 16.75
C TYR A 198 -19.19 32.32 17.75
N ARG A 199 -18.45 33.32 17.27
CA ARG A 199 -17.62 34.19 18.11
C ARG A 199 -18.40 35.48 18.37
N ARG A 200 -18.86 35.65 19.61
CA ARG A 200 -19.51 36.90 20.08
C ARG A 200 -18.49 38.01 20.25
#